data_AF-Q3A890-F1
#
_entry.id   AF-Q3A890-F1
#
_cell.length_a   1.000
_cell.length_b   1.000
_cell.length_c   1.000
_cell.angle_alpha   90.00
_cell.angle_beta   90.00
_cell.angle_gamma   90.00
#
_symmetry.space_group_name_H-M   'P 1'
#
loop_
_entity.id
_entity.type
_entity.pdbx_description
1 polymer ?
#
loop_
_entity_poly.entity_id
_entity_poly.type
_entity_poly.pdbx_seq_one_letter_code
_entity_poly.pdbx_strand_id
1 'polypeptide(L)'
;MTQWTFSWTALLVAAQRLPQAIRVARQALQNDPLNDRLCGLLYRLQGQSSAVQARQVLTRFAEVLRSEGYCEEEVAELIAGITTEPCPEHRTLSSLSLRL
;
A
#
# COMPACT_ATOMS: atom_id res chain seq x y z
N MET A 1 13.96 5.05 -0.95
CA MET A 1 13.63 4.19 0.23
C MET A 1 12.42 3.29 -0.02
N THR A 2 11.43 3.76 -0.77
CA THR A 2 10.15 3.08 -1.05
C THR A 2 10.29 1.65 -1.57
N GLN A 3 11.23 1.36 -2.48
CA GLN A 3 11.47 0.02 -3.02
C GLN A 3 11.81 -1.03 -1.95
N TRP A 4 12.68 -0.67 -0.99
CA TRP A 4 13.04 -1.56 0.11
C TRP A 4 11.85 -1.83 1.04
N THR A 5 11.01 -0.83 1.27
CA THR A 5 9.76 -0.98 2.03
C THR A 5 8.88 -2.05 1.39
N PHE A 6 8.63 -1.98 0.08
CA PHE A 6 7.82 -2.97 -0.63
C PHE A 6 8.39 -4.38 -0.49
N SER A 7 9.67 -4.56 -0.80
CA SER A 7 10.32 -5.88 -0.70
C SER A 7 10.30 -6.43 0.72
N TRP A 8 10.48 -5.59 1.73
CA TRP A 8 10.44 -6.02 3.13
C TRP A 8 9.03 -6.36 3.59
N THR A 9 8.02 -5.58 3.20
CA THR A 9 6.62 -5.91 3.51
C THR A 9 6.17 -7.21 2.84
N ALA A 10 6.60 -7.46 1.60
CA ALA A 10 6.35 -8.71 0.89
C ALA A 10 6.89 -9.92 1.66
N LEU A 11 8.15 -9.85 2.11
CA LEU A 11 8.78 -10.90 2.93
C LEU A 11 8.05 -11.12 4.26
N LEU A 12 7.61 -10.04 4.92
CA LEU A 12 6.86 -10.14 6.17
C LEU A 12 5.48 -10.78 5.96
N VAL A 13 4.77 -10.44 4.87
CA VAL A 13 3.50 -11.09 4.52
C VAL A 13 3.70 -12.57 4.24
N ALA A 14 4.71 -12.93 3.44
CA ALA A 14 5.05 -14.33 3.15
C ALA A 14 5.39 -15.13 4.42
N ALA A 15 6.01 -14.48 5.42
CA ALA A 15 6.30 -15.06 6.72
C ALA A 15 5.11 -15.04 7.71
N GLN A 16 3.90 -14.70 7.26
CA GLN A 16 2.68 -14.56 8.08
C GLN A 16 2.80 -13.50 9.21
N ARG A 17 3.65 -12.49 9.01
CA ARG A 17 3.91 -11.39 9.95
C ARG A 17 3.17 -10.11 9.52
N LEU A 18 1.85 -10.23 9.32
CA LEU A 18 1.01 -9.12 8.86
C LEU A 18 1.07 -7.87 9.77
N PRO A 19 1.03 -7.96 11.11
CA PRO A 19 1.13 -6.78 11.97
C PRO A 19 2.45 -6.00 11.80
N GLN A 20 3.55 -6.70 11.53
CA GLN A 20 4.84 -6.10 11.26
C GLN A 20 4.86 -5.45 9.88
N ALA A 21 4.30 -6.09 8.86
CA ALA A 21 4.18 -5.51 7.52
C ALA A 21 3.39 -4.19 7.54
N ILE A 22 2.25 -4.17 8.25
CA ILE A 22 1.42 -2.96 8.46
C ILE A 22 2.24 -1.85 9.14
N ARG A 23 3.03 -2.19 10.16
CA ARG A 23 3.86 -1.21 10.88
C ARG A 23 4.90 -0.57 9.98
N VAL A 24 5.61 -1.36 9.18
CA VAL A 24 6.63 -0.88 8.25
C VAL A 24 6.01 0.03 7.18
N ALA A 25 4.90 -0.41 6.56
CA ALA A 25 4.20 0.41 5.56
C ALA A 25 3.70 1.73 6.15
N ARG A 26 3.14 1.70 7.37
CA ARG A 26 2.70 2.91 8.08
C ARG A 26 3.84 3.88 8.37
N GLN A 27 4.97 3.38 8.85
CA GLN A 27 6.14 4.22 9.13
C GLN A 27 6.73 4.83 7.86
N ALA A 28 6.75 4.07 6.76
CA ALA A 28 7.18 4.59 5.46
C ALA A 28 6.24 5.72 4.98
N LEU A 29 4.93 5.54 5.09
CA LEU A 29 3.94 6.57 4.71
C LEU A 29 4.03 7.81 5.60
N GLN A 30 4.37 7.68 6.89
CA GLN A 30 4.62 8.84 7.75
C GLN A 30 5.81 9.69 7.27
N ASN A 31 6.82 9.08 6.65
CA ASN A 31 7.97 9.79 6.11
C ASN A 31 7.71 10.38 4.72
N ASP A 32 6.71 9.88 3.99
CA ASP A 32 6.33 10.32 2.65
C ASP A 32 4.79 10.26 2.49
N PRO A 33 4.05 11.22 3.09
CA PRO A 33 2.59 11.15 3.25
C PRO A 33 1.79 11.20 1.95
N LEU A 34 2.38 11.76 0.90
CA LEU A 34 1.78 11.91 -0.43
C LEU A 34 2.03 10.72 -1.36
N ASN A 35 2.76 9.71 -0.88
CA ASN A 35 3.10 8.55 -1.69
C ASN A 35 1.90 7.61 -1.85
N ASP A 36 1.20 7.77 -2.96
CA ASP A 36 0.07 6.96 -3.41
C ASP A 36 0.37 5.44 -3.37
N ARG A 37 1.58 5.02 -3.76
CA ARG A 37 1.97 3.60 -3.75
C ARG A 37 2.11 3.05 -2.33
N LEU A 38 2.66 3.83 -1.39
CA LEU A 38 2.73 3.43 0.03
C LEU A 38 1.34 3.42 0.67
N CYS A 39 0.49 4.37 0.29
CA CYS A 39 -0.91 4.39 0.70
C CYS A 39 -1.63 3.12 0.21
N GLY A 40 -1.47 2.76 -1.06
CA GLY A 40 -2.04 1.53 -1.64
C GLY A 40 -1.50 0.26 -0.99
N LEU A 41 -0.22 0.21 -0.64
CA LEU A 41 0.36 -0.90 0.14
C LEU A 41 -0.35 -1.04 1.49
N LEU A 42 -0.45 0.05 2.26
CA LEU A 42 -1.06 0.02 3.58
C LEU A 42 -2.56 -0.30 3.50
N TYR A 43 -3.27 0.23 2.50
CA TYR A 43 -4.67 -0.08 2.21
C TYR A 43 -4.88 -1.59 2.03
N ARG A 44 -4.07 -2.23 1.16
CA ARG A 44 -4.16 -3.67 0.89
C ARG A 44 -3.82 -4.51 2.13
N LEU A 45 -2.75 -4.17 2.84
CA LEU A 45 -2.35 -4.88 4.07
C LEU A 45 -3.44 -4.81 5.14
N GLN A 46 -4.04 -3.64 5.34
CA GLN A 46 -5.16 -3.48 6.28
C GLN A 46 -6.40 -4.24 5.81
N GLY A 47 -6.68 -4.25 4.49
CA GLY A 47 -7.79 -4.97 3.89
C GLY A 47 -7.75 -6.49 4.10
N GLN A 48 -6.57 -7.09 4.26
CA GLN A 48 -6.43 -8.51 4.64
C GLN A 48 -7.00 -8.82 6.03
N SER A 49 -7.08 -7.81 6.91
CA SER A 49 -7.58 -7.96 8.28
C SER A 49 -8.96 -7.34 8.49
N SER A 50 -9.23 -6.18 7.89
CA SER A 50 -10.46 -5.42 8.10
C SER A 50 -10.70 -4.41 6.98
N ALA A 51 -11.83 -4.55 6.30
CA ALA A 51 -12.30 -3.57 5.31
C ALA A 51 -12.49 -2.17 5.90
N VAL A 52 -12.87 -2.08 7.19
CA VAL A 52 -13.03 -0.80 7.89
C VAL A 52 -11.68 -0.09 8.03
N GLN A 53 -10.64 -0.83 8.44
CA GLN A 53 -9.30 -0.25 8.56
C GLN A 53 -8.72 0.16 7.21
N ALA A 54 -9.00 -0.61 6.15
CA ALA A 54 -8.60 -0.25 4.79
C ALA A 54 -9.24 1.09 4.35
N ARG A 55 -10.56 1.25 4.56
CA ARG A 55 -11.25 2.51 4.24
C ARG A 55 -10.69 3.69 5.02
N GLN A 56 -10.34 3.50 6.29
CA GLN A 56 -9.71 4.56 7.11
C GLN A 56 -8.36 5.02 6.56
N VAL A 57 -7.59 4.14 5.89
CA VAL A 57 -6.34 4.54 5.22
C VAL A 57 -6.64 5.53 4.08
N LEU A 58 -7.64 5.22 3.24
CA LEU A 58 -8.01 6.09 2.13
C LEU A 58 -8.60 7.43 2.60
N THR A 59 -9.42 7.43 3.66
CA THR A 59 -9.94 8.66 4.25
C THR A 59 -8.82 9.58 4.71
N ARG A 60 -7.84 9.05 5.46
CA ARG A 60 -6.69 9.84 5.92
C ARG A 60 -5.82 10.35 4.79
N PHE A 61 -5.62 9.54 3.74
CA PHE A 61 -4.86 9.98 2.57
C PHE A 61 -5.58 11.12 1.83
N ALA A 62 -6.91 11.04 1.69
CA ALA A 62 -7.71 12.12 1.13
C ALA A 62 -7.57 13.43 1.93
N GLU A 63 -7.57 13.34 3.26
CA GLU A 63 -7.37 14.50 4.15
C GLU A 63 -5.99 15.13 3.94
N VAL A 64 -4.93 14.32 3.82
CA VAL A 64 -3.57 14.81 3.55
C VAL A 64 -3.51 15.51 2.19
N LEU A 65 -4.04 14.90 1.13
CA LEU A 65 -4.05 15.50 -0.21
C LEU A 65 -4.79 16.85 -0.23
N ARG A 66 -5.95 16.93 0.40
CA ARG A 66 -6.70 18.20 0.52
C ARG A 66 -5.89 19.26 1.27
N SER A 67 -5.18 18.88 2.33
CA SER A 67 -4.35 19.81 3.09
C SER A 67 -3.15 20.35 2.29
N GLU A 68 -2.70 19.59 1.30
CA GLU A 68 -1.64 19.97 0.35
C GLU A 68 -2.18 20.73 -0.88
N GLY A 69 -3.50 21.00 -0.93
CA GLY A 69 -4.12 21.85 -1.95
C GLY A 69 -4.60 21.13 -3.20
N TYR A 70 -4.61 19.80 -3.23
CA TYR A 70 -5.20 19.02 -4.32
C TYR A 70 -6.70 19.26 -4.39
N CYS A 71 -7.25 19.37 -5.60
CA CYS A 71 -8.69 19.52 -5.79
C CYS A 71 -9.43 18.18 -5.61
N GLU A 72 -10.75 18.21 -5.40
CA GLU A 72 -11.53 16.97 -5.16
C GLU A 72 -11.46 15.98 -6.34
N GLU A 73 -11.30 16.48 -7.57
CA GLU A 73 -11.17 15.64 -8.77
C GLU A 73 -9.86 14.85 -8.75
N GLU A 74 -8.74 15.52 -8.47
CA GLU A 74 -7.42 14.88 -8.32
C GLU A 74 -7.39 13.88 -7.16
N VAL A 75 -8.00 14.24 -6.02
CA VAL A 75 -8.13 13.34 -4.87
C VAL A 75 -8.92 12.09 -5.24
N ALA A 76 -10.04 12.25 -5.94
CA ALA A 76 -10.87 11.13 -6.38
C ALA A 76 -10.13 10.21 -7.36
N GLU A 77 -9.39 10.77 -8.32
CA GLU A 77 -8.57 10.01 -9.27
C GLU A 77 -7.49 9.18 -8.57
N LEU A 78 -6.76 9.78 -7.62
CA LEU A 78 -5.71 9.07 -6.88
C LEU A 78 -6.28 7.92 -6.03
N ILE A 79 -7.42 8.14 -5.35
CA ILE A 79 -8.10 7.09 -4.58
C ILE A 79 -8.64 5.99 -5.50
N ALA A 80 -9.19 6.34 -6.66
CA ALA A 80 -9.65 5.38 -7.65
C ALA A 80 -8.50 4.53 -8.19
N GLY A 81 -7.33 5.13 -8.46
CA GLY A 81 -6.11 4.41 -8.85
C GLY A 81 -5.71 3.37 -7.80
N ILE A 82 -5.66 3.76 -6.53
CA ILE A 82 -5.29 2.85 -5.43
C ILE A 82 -6.25 1.66 -5.29
N THR A 83 -7.55 1.89 -5.47
CA THR A 83 -8.58 0.84 -5.30
C THR A 83 -8.68 -0.10 -6.51
N THR A 84 -8.25 0.35 -7.69
CA THR A 84 -8.29 -0.43 -8.94
C THR A 84 -6.99 -1.16 -9.24
N GLU A 85 -5.85 -0.73 -8.68
CA GLU A 85 -4.56 -1.41 -8.87
C GLU A 85 -4.57 -2.85 -8.30
N PRO A 86 -4.38 -3.88 -9.14
CA PRO A 86 -4.18 -5.23 -8.65
C PRO A 86 -2.85 -5.33 -7.89
N CYS A 87 -2.84 -6.07 -6.79
CA CYS A 87 -1.64 -6.31 -5.98
C CYS A 87 -0.50 -6.87 -6.87
N PRO A 88 0.66 -6.20 -6.99
CA PRO A 88 1.71 -6.64 -7.90
C PRO A 88 2.57 -7.75 -7.26
N GLU A 89 1.97 -8.86 -6.82
CA GLU A 89 2.72 -10.00 -6.28
C GLU A 89 2.04 -11.34 -6.62
N HIS A 90 2.06 -11.70 -7.91
CA HIS A 90 1.89 -13.11 -8.34
C HIS A 90 2.52 -13.42 -9.71
N ARG A 91 3.54 -12.67 -10.15
CA ARG A 91 4.16 -12.89 -11.48
C ARG A 91 5.67 -13.23 -11.48
N THR A 92 6.33 -13.29 -10.33
CA THR A 92 7.81 -13.42 -10.29
C THR A 92 8.35 -14.62 -9.51
N LEU A 93 7.52 -15.60 -9.13
CA LEU A 93 8.03 -16.89 -8.61
C LEU A 93 7.79 -18.07 -9.57
N SER A 94 6.89 -17.95 -10.56
CA SER A 94 6.67 -19.03 -11.54
C SER A 94 7.76 -19.11 -12.63
N SER A 95 8.66 -18.13 -12.74
CA SER A 95 9.74 -18.14 -13.73
C SER A 95 11.05 -18.77 -13.23
N LEU A 96 11.16 -19.10 -11.94
CA LEU A 96 12.36 -19.73 -11.37
C LEU A 96 12.27 -21.26 -11.21
N SER A 97 11.09 -21.86 -11.39
CA SER A 97 10.90 -23.33 -11.26
C SER A 97 11.09 -24.15 -12.55
N LEU A 98 11.69 -23.58 -13.61
CA LEU A 98 11.96 -24.29 -14.87
C LEU A 98 13.45 -24.43 -15.22
N ARG A 99 14.35 -24.24 -14.25
CA ARG A 99 15.80 -24.48 -14.43
C ARG A 99 16.43 -25.18 -13.23
N LEU A 100 15.92 -26.36 -12.90
CA LEU A 100 16.67 -27.46 -12.28
C LEU A 100 16.19 -28.76 -12.93
#